data_AF-A0A7C5W3Z4-F1
#
_entry.id   AF-A0A7C5W3Z4-F1
#
_cell.length_a   1.000
_cell.length_b   1.000
_cell.length_c   1.000
_cell.angle_alpha   90.00
_cell.angle_beta   90.00
_cell.angle_gamma   90.00
#
_symmetry.space_group_name_H-M   'P 1'
#
loop_
_entity.id
_entity.type
_entity.pdbx_description
1 polymer ?
#
loop_
_entity_poly.entity_id
_entity_poly.type
_entity_poly.pdbx_seq_one_letter_code
_entity_poly.pdbx_strand_id
1 'polypeptide(L)'
;MRRFELKDGTLLVVDDLYWDAEEDFQKVVDELLRSPQQTLVIDLSRVNFIFSPFVGHIVRFCMVARETGKTPRIIVNRQIEALFASSGLAAELPITTAVSS
;
A
#
# COMPACT_ATOMS: atom_id res chain seq x y z
N MET A 1 -3.76 4.53 18.92
CA MET A 1 -3.95 5.20 17.62
C MET A 1 -4.31 4.15 16.59
N ARG A 2 -5.15 4.45 15.59
CA ARG A 2 -5.47 3.47 14.53
C ARG A 2 -4.31 3.47 13.53
N ARG A 3 -3.69 2.31 13.29
CA ARG A 3 -2.56 2.12 12.36
C ARG A 3 -2.97 2.24 10.87
N PHE A 4 -4.27 2.07 10.61
CA PHE A 4 -4.88 2.08 9.30
C PHE A 4 -6.09 3.02 9.27
N GLU A 5 -6.14 3.89 8.26
CA GLU A 5 -7.26 4.79 8.01
C GLU A 5 -7.74 4.60 6.56
N LEU A 6 -8.93 4.04 6.38
CA LEU A 6 -9.55 3.85 5.07
C LEU A 6 -10.56 4.97 4.81
N LYS A 7 -10.39 5.71 3.72
CA LYS A 7 -11.31 6.76 3.30
C LYS A 7 -11.24 6.98 1.79
N ASP A 8 -12.41 7.07 1.15
CA ASP A 8 -12.54 7.47 -0.27
C ASP A 8 -11.61 6.71 -1.23
N GLY A 9 -11.49 5.38 -1.05
CA GLY A 9 -10.62 4.53 -1.88
C GLY A 9 -9.12 4.68 -1.58
N THR A 10 -8.76 5.27 -0.45
CA THR A 10 -7.39 5.41 0.01
C THR A 10 -7.23 4.76 1.39
N LEU A 11 -6.29 3.84 1.49
CA LEU A 11 -5.78 3.30 2.75
C LEU A 11 -4.52 4.08 3.14
N LEU A 12 -4.63 4.93 4.15
CA LEU A 12 -3.49 5.58 4.79
C LEU A 12 -2.93 4.66 5.89
N VAL A 13 -1.63 4.36 5.78
CA VAL A 13 -0.87 3.64 6.81
C VAL A 13 -0.04 4.66 7.59
N VAL A 14 -0.32 4.78 8.88
CA VAL A 14 0.24 5.88 9.70
C VAL A 14 1.46 5.49 10.53
N ASP A 15 1.81 4.20 10.56
CA ASP A 15 2.90 3.65 11.37
C ASP A 15 3.55 2.46 10.66
N ASP A 16 4.72 2.03 11.13
CA ASP A 16 5.50 0.96 10.53
C ASP A 16 4.75 -0.38 10.51
N LEU A 17 5.00 -1.16 9.45
CA LEU A 17 4.33 -2.43 9.21
C LEU A 17 5.17 -3.59 9.78
N TYR A 18 4.95 -3.88 11.06
CA TYR A 18 5.52 -5.03 11.75
C TYR A 18 4.56 -6.23 11.74
N TRP A 19 5.07 -7.41 12.11
CA TRP A 19 4.34 -8.69 12.06
C TRP A 19 3.01 -8.69 12.85
N ASP A 20 2.89 -7.84 13.87
CA ASP A 20 1.71 -7.71 14.72
C ASP A 20 0.51 -7.08 13.99
N ALA A 21 0.75 -6.42 12.85
CA ALA A 21 -0.26 -5.69 12.09
C ALA A 21 -0.85 -6.49 10.92
N GLU A 22 -0.36 -7.70 10.64
CA GLU A 22 -0.58 -8.38 9.37
C GLU A 22 -2.07 -8.69 9.11
N GLU A 23 -2.76 -9.28 10.09
CA GLU A 23 -4.18 -9.61 9.95
C GLU A 23 -5.05 -8.37 9.73
N ASP A 24 -4.77 -7.29 10.46
CA ASP A 24 -5.54 -6.06 10.37
C ASP A 24 -5.27 -5.33 9.05
N PHE A 25 -4.02 -5.34 8.57
CA PHE A 25 -3.69 -4.83 7.26
C PHE A 25 -4.42 -5.60 6.16
N GLN A 26 -4.41 -6.93 6.20
CA GLN A 26 -5.10 -7.76 5.22
C GLN A 26 -6.61 -7.47 5.19
N LYS A 27 -7.25 -7.36 6.35
CA LYS A 27 -8.69 -7.02 6.44
C LYS A 27 -8.99 -5.67 5.77
N VAL A 28 -8.17 -4.66 6.03
CA VAL A 28 -8.39 -3.30 5.50
C VAL A 28 -8.03 -3.22 4.01
N VAL A 29 -7.05 -3.99 3.53
CA VAL A 29 -6.76 -4.13 2.09
C VAL A 29 -7.93 -4.80 1.36
N ASP A 30 -8.51 -5.85 1.93
CA ASP A 30 -9.68 -6.50 1.35
C ASP A 30 -10.92 -5.56 1.36
N GLU A 31 -11.07 -4.71 2.37
CA GLU A 31 -12.08 -3.65 2.39
C GLU A 31 -11.84 -2.59 1.30
N LEU A 32 -10.60 -2.13 1.15
CA LEU A 32 -10.20 -1.22 0.09
C LEU A 32 -10.51 -1.78 -1.30
N LEU A 33 -10.23 -3.07 -1.54
CA LEU A 33 -10.54 -3.74 -2.80
C LEU A 33 -12.04 -3.79 -3.11
N ARG A 34 -12.91 -3.75 -2.10
CA ARG A 34 -14.38 -3.68 -2.26
C ARG A 34 -14.90 -2.25 -2.46
N SER A 35 -14.08 -1.23 -2.27
CA SER A 35 -14.46 0.17 -2.48
C SER A 35 -15.04 0.39 -3.90
N PRO A 36 -16.11 1.20 -4.07
CA PRO A 36 -16.66 1.51 -5.38
C PRO A 36 -15.75 2.44 -6.21
N GLN A 37 -14.66 2.95 -5.63
CA GLN A 37 -13.75 3.88 -6.30
C GLN A 37 -12.98 3.20 -7.43
N GLN A 38 -12.83 3.93 -8.54
CA GLN A 38 -12.10 3.46 -9.72
C GLN A 38 -10.59 3.43 -9.50
N THR A 39 -10.07 4.37 -8.71
CA THR A 39 -8.67 4.40 -8.29
C THR A 39 -8.59 3.97 -6.82
N LEU A 40 -7.71 3.02 -6.53
CA LEU A 40 -7.45 2.54 -5.18
C LEU A 40 -6.02 2.88 -4.79
N VAL A 41 -5.85 3.43 -3.60
CA VAL A 41 -4.55 3.94 -3.14
C VAL A 41 -4.16 3.26 -1.83
N ILE A 42 -2.91 2.79 -1.75
CA ILE A 42 -2.25 2.54 -0.46
C ILE A 42 -1.22 3.64 -0.27
N ASP A 43 -1.38 4.45 0.77
CA ASP A 43 -0.46 5.52 1.14
C ASP A 43 0.44 5.08 2.29
N LEU A 44 1.70 4.84 1.95
CA LEU A 44 2.82 4.46 2.81
C LEU A 44 3.79 5.62 3.02
N SER A 45 3.42 6.86 2.71
CA SER A 45 4.30 8.03 2.83
C SER A 45 4.86 8.24 4.24
N ARG A 46 4.15 7.75 5.27
CA ARG A 46 4.53 7.84 6.69
C ARG A 46 5.25 6.59 7.23
N VAL A 47 5.33 5.54 6.42
CA VAL A 47 5.92 4.25 6.80
C VAL A 47 7.41 4.30 6.50
N ASN A 48 8.26 3.91 7.46
CA ASN A 48 9.71 3.82 7.28
C ASN A 48 10.18 2.35 7.24
N PHE A 49 9.38 1.42 7.76
CA PHE A 49 9.69 0.00 7.79
C PHE A 49 8.51 -0.86 7.31
N ILE A 50 8.83 -1.86 6.49
CA ILE A 50 7.87 -2.85 5.99
C ILE A 50 8.45 -4.24 6.20
N PHE A 51 7.77 -5.05 7.02
CA PHE A 51 8.07 -6.47 7.15
C PHE A 51 7.69 -7.21 5.86
N SER A 52 8.49 -8.19 5.44
CA SER A 52 8.40 -8.77 4.09
C SER A 52 7.02 -9.33 3.68
N PRO A 53 6.17 -9.90 4.56
CA PRO A 53 4.83 -10.35 4.17
C PRO A 53 3.94 -9.22 3.63
N PHE A 54 4.06 -8.01 4.15
CA PHE A 54 3.29 -6.84 3.68
C PHE A 54 3.61 -6.48 2.24
N VAL A 55 4.85 -6.71 1.79
CA VAL A 55 5.22 -6.53 0.38
C VAL A 55 4.39 -7.46 -0.51
N GLY A 56 4.22 -8.72 -0.10
CA GLY A 56 3.36 -9.69 -0.80
C GLY A 56 1.90 -9.25 -0.85
N HIS A 57 1.37 -8.73 0.27
CA HIS A 57 0.00 -8.20 0.34
C HIS A 57 -0.19 -6.97 -0.57
N ILE A 58 0.80 -6.08 -0.68
CA ILE A 58 0.77 -4.90 -1.55
C ILE A 58 0.82 -5.30 -3.03
N VAL A 59 1.63 -6.30 -3.39
CA VAL A 59 1.66 -6.85 -4.75
C VAL A 59 0.31 -7.48 -5.10
N ARG A 60 -0.25 -8.31 -4.21
CA ARG A 60 -1.59 -8.90 -4.37
C ARG A 60 -2.64 -7.83 -4.57
N PHE A 61 -2.63 -6.77 -3.77
CA PHE A 61 -3.54 -5.64 -3.93
C PHE A 61 -3.48 -5.05 -5.35
N CYS A 62 -2.28 -4.79 -5.86
CA CYS A 62 -2.11 -4.25 -7.22
C CYS A 62 -2.66 -5.19 -8.30
N MET A 63 -2.40 -6.49 -8.16
CA MET A 63 -2.91 -7.50 -9.10
C MET A 63 -4.44 -7.55 -9.10
N VAL A 64 -5.05 -7.73 -7.92
CA VAL A 64 -6.52 -7.86 -7.80
C VAL A 64 -7.24 -6.58 -8.22
N ALA A 65 -6.68 -5.40 -7.89
CA ALA A 65 -7.23 -4.13 -8.36
C ALA A 65 -7.26 -4.07 -9.90
N ARG A 66 -6.17 -4.45 -10.57
CA ARG A 66 -6.11 -4.48 -12.05
C ARG A 66 -7.07 -5.51 -12.65
N GLU A 67 -7.14 -6.71 -12.09
CA GLU A 67 -8.05 -7.78 -12.54
C GLU A 67 -9.52 -7.39 -12.42
N THR A 68 -9.86 -6.56 -11.43
CA THR A 68 -11.21 -6.01 -11.23
C THR A 68 -11.47 -4.71 -12.00
N GLY A 69 -10.56 -4.34 -12.92
CA GLY A 69 -10.70 -3.16 -13.78
C GLY A 69 -10.42 -1.83 -13.06
N LYS A 70 -9.83 -1.85 -11.88
CA LYS A 70 -9.47 -0.65 -11.09
C LYS A 70 -8.02 -0.24 -11.33
N THR A 71 -7.71 1.00 -10.99
CA THR A 71 -6.36 1.57 -11.10
C THR A 71 -5.69 1.62 -9.71
N PRO A 72 -4.78 0.70 -9.38
CA PRO A 72 -4.02 0.79 -8.15
C PRO A 72 -2.96 1.89 -8.21
N ARG A 73 -2.68 2.52 -7.07
CA ARG A 73 -1.56 3.44 -6.86
C ARG A 73 -0.94 3.20 -5.48
N ILE A 74 0.38 3.27 -5.39
CA ILE A 74 1.10 3.17 -4.11
C ILE A 74 1.85 4.46 -3.88
N ILE A 75 1.50 5.21 -2.83
CA ILE A 75 2.23 6.42 -2.44
C ILE A 75 3.29 6.02 -1.42
N VAL A 76 4.52 6.45 -1.60
CA VAL A 76 5.65 6.08 -0.72
C VAL A 76 6.51 7.29 -0.41
N ASN A 77 7.29 7.23 0.66
CA ASN A 77 8.45 8.10 0.82
C ASN A 77 9.69 7.51 0.12
N ARG A 78 10.79 8.27 0.10
CA ARG A 78 12.05 7.86 -0.56
C ARG A 78 12.65 6.58 0.03
N GLN A 79 12.47 6.33 1.32
CA GLN A 79 13.02 5.14 1.98
C GLN A 79 12.30 3.87 1.51
N ILE A 80 10.97 3.89 1.48
CA ILE A 80 10.16 2.78 0.99
C ILE A 80 10.29 2.61 -0.54
N GLU A 81 10.43 3.71 -1.28
CA GLU A 81 10.75 3.66 -2.71
C GLU A 81 12.07 2.88 -2.96
N ALA A 82 13.13 3.22 -2.22
CA ALA A 82 14.41 2.54 -2.32
C ALA A 82 14.31 1.05 -1.95
N LEU A 83 13.48 0.72 -0.95
CA LEU A 83 13.19 -0.67 -0.58
C LEU A 83 12.55 -1.43 -1.75
N PHE A 84 11.49 -0.90 -2.38
CA PHE A 84 10.86 -1.55 -3.53
C PHE A 84 11.75 -1.61 -4.78
N ALA A 85 12.60 -0.62 -4.99
CA ALA A 85 13.60 -0.63 -6.05
C ALA A 85 14.62 -1.76 -5.83
N SER A 86 15.10 -1.94 -4.61
CA SER A 86 16.09 -2.98 -4.27
C SER A 86 15.52 -4.40 -4.34
N SER A 87 14.21 -4.57 -4.15
CA SER A 87 13.55 -5.88 -4.20
C SER A 87 13.19 -6.35 -5.61
N GLY A 88 13.51 -5.55 -6.65
CA GLY A 88 13.14 -5.83 -8.04
C GLY A 88 11.66 -5.61 -8.35
N LEU A 89 10.88 -5.02 -7.43
CA LEU A 89 9.43 -4.82 -7.56
C LEU A 89 9.05 -3.45 -8.14
N ALA A 90 10.01 -2.54 -8.31
CA ALA A 90 9.73 -1.19 -8.79
C ALA A 90 9.04 -1.14 -10.16
N ALA A 91 9.28 -2.11 -11.05
CA ALA A 91 8.60 -2.17 -12.35
C ALA A 91 7.15 -2.69 -12.27
N GLU A 92 6.82 -3.43 -11.21
CA GLU A 92 5.51 -4.08 -11.05
C GLU A 92 4.50 -3.19 -10.31
N LEU A 93 5.00 -2.35 -9.42
CA LEU A 93 4.20 -1.52 -8.53
C LEU A 93 3.98 -0.11 -9.11
N PRO A 94 2.73 0.41 -9.12
CA PRO A 94 2.40 1.75 -9.58
C PRO A 94 2.77 2.81 -8.53
N ILE A 95 4.07 2.96 -8.28
CA ILE A 95 4.63 3.79 -7.22
C ILE A 95 4.58 5.28 -7.60
N THR A 96 4.21 6.13 -6.64
CA THR A 96 4.35 7.58 -6.70
C THR A 96 5.04 8.05 -5.42
N THR A 97 6.17 8.74 -5.55
CA THR A 97 6.90 9.26 -4.38
C THR A 97 6.25 10.56 -3.90
N ALA A 98 5.94 10.63 -2.60
CA ALA A 98 5.45 11.85 -1.96
C ALA A 98 6.53 12.94 -2.05
N VAL A 99 6.14 14.14 -2.50
CA VAL A 99 7.05 15.29 -2.54
C VAL A 99 7.18 15.83 -1.12
N SER A 100 8.40 15.79 -0.57
CA SER A 100 8.71 16.48 0.69
C SER A 100 8.45 17.97 0.50
N SER A 101 7.47 18.51 1.23
CA SER A 101 7.26 19.96 1.38
C SER A 101 8.19 20.50 2.46
#